data_AF-A0A4R5QCD8-F1
#
_entry.id   AF-A0A4R5QCD8-F1
#
_cell.length_a   1.000
_cell.length_b   1.000
_cell.length_c   1.000
_cell.angle_alpha   90.00
_cell.angle_beta   90.00
_cell.angle_gamma   90.00
#
_symmetry.space_group_name_H-M   'P 1'
#
loop_
_entity.id
_entity.type
_entity.pdbx_description
1 polymer ?
#
loop_
_entity_poly.entity_id
_entity_poly.type
_entity_poly.pdbx_seq_one_letter_code
_entity_poly.pdbx_strand_id
1 'polypeptide(L)'
;MIQGIMFEATEVQRRQVRSMAAVGLPQDDIATLLEIDAKTLRKYFRRELDSGSIEATAKVAQSLFQMATQGKNVAAAIFWMKARAGWREKHEVAVTSPSLSHISDADLNSLIVEELIKVVPNLVERKPETAS
;
A
#
# COMPACT_ATOMS: atom_id res chain seq x y z
N MET A 1 -40.51 -2.19 -7.99
CA MET A 1 -39.43 -1.84 -8.94
C MET A 1 -39.92 -0.65 -9.76
N ILE A 2 -39.38 0.55 -9.53
CA ILE A 2 -39.71 1.73 -10.35
C ILE A 2 -38.60 1.84 -11.39
N GLN A 3 -38.92 1.43 -12.61
CA GLN A 3 -38.04 1.52 -13.77
C GLN A 3 -38.46 2.78 -14.55
N GLY A 4 -37.54 3.72 -14.76
CA GLY A 4 -37.63 4.65 -15.89
C GLY A 4 -37.87 6.14 -15.62
N ILE A 5 -37.32 6.74 -14.56
CA ILE A 5 -37.11 8.20 -14.58
C ILE A 5 -35.70 8.43 -15.12
N MET A 6 -35.59 9.04 -16.30
CA MET A 6 -34.30 9.41 -16.87
C MET A 6 -33.68 10.47 -15.97
N PHE A 7 -32.62 10.11 -15.24
CA PHE A 7 -31.89 11.07 -14.43
C PHE A 7 -31.12 12.02 -15.35
N GLU A 8 -31.36 13.32 -15.23
CA GLU A 8 -30.65 14.36 -15.96
C GLU A 8 -29.80 15.18 -14.99
N ALA A 9 -28.48 15.14 -15.21
CA ALA A 9 -27.53 15.86 -14.38
C ALA A 9 -27.51 17.35 -14.76
N THR A 10 -28.07 18.17 -13.88
CA THR A 10 -28.07 19.63 -14.04
C THR A 10 -26.68 20.23 -13.85
N GLU A 11 -26.42 21.38 -14.47
CA GLU A 11 -25.15 22.10 -14.30
C GLU A 11 -24.88 22.56 -12.85
N VAL A 12 -25.94 22.78 -12.07
CA VAL A 12 -25.82 23.08 -10.64
C VAL A 12 -25.30 21.87 -9.88
N GLN A 13 -25.90 20.68 -10.09
CA GLN A 13 -25.44 19.44 -9.47
C GLN A 13 -24.02 19.09 -9.92
N ARG A 14 -23.66 19.30 -11.19
CA ARG A 14 -22.29 19.06 -11.67
C ARG A 14 -21.27 19.90 -10.93
N ARG A 15 -21.54 21.21 -10.76
CA ARG A 15 -20.68 22.09 -9.98
C ARG A 15 -20.60 21.65 -8.51
N GLN A 16 -21.71 21.24 -7.92
CA GLN A 16 -21.75 20.75 -6.54
C GLN A 16 -20.92 19.47 -6.37
N VAL A 17 -21.09 18.47 -7.24
CA VAL A 17 -20.31 17.22 -7.22
C VAL A 17 -18.82 17.50 -7.38
N ARG A 18 -18.44 18.35 -8.34
CA ARG A 18 -17.03 18.72 -8.54
C ARG A 18 -16.46 19.36 -7.29
N SER A 19 -17.15 20.34 -6.70
CA SER A 19 -16.69 21.03 -5.49
C SER A 19 -16.51 20.09 -4.30
N MET A 20 -17.46 19.17 -4.08
CA MET A 20 -17.37 18.17 -3.00
C MET A 20 -16.22 17.19 -3.22
N ALA A 21 -16.05 16.70 -4.46
CA ALA A 21 -14.92 15.85 -4.80
C ALA A 21 -13.57 16.61 -4.66
N ALA A 22 -13.55 17.90 -4.99
CA ALA A 22 -12.36 18.78 -4.90
C ALA A 22 -11.92 19.12 -3.47
N VAL A 23 -12.73 18.79 -2.47
CA VAL A 23 -12.35 18.83 -1.05
C VAL A 23 -12.17 17.44 -0.44
N GLY A 24 -12.33 16.37 -1.23
CA GLY A 24 -12.04 14.99 -0.83
C GLY A 24 -13.21 14.22 -0.22
N LEU A 25 -14.47 14.65 -0.41
CA LEU A 25 -15.62 13.86 0.06
C LEU A 25 -15.70 12.49 -0.66
N PRO A 26 -15.98 11.39 0.06
CA PRO A 26 -16.28 10.09 -0.55
C PRO A 26 -17.47 10.15 -1.50
N GLN A 27 -17.44 9.34 -2.57
CA GLN A 27 -18.52 9.31 -3.57
C GLN A 27 -19.86 8.86 -2.97
N ASP A 28 -19.84 7.96 -1.98
CA ASP A 28 -21.05 7.48 -1.32
C ASP A 28 -21.73 8.60 -0.52
N ASP A 29 -20.95 9.41 0.22
CA ASP A 29 -21.47 10.58 0.96
C ASP A 29 -22.03 11.65 0.00
N ILE A 30 -21.35 11.86 -1.14
CA ILE A 30 -21.83 12.75 -2.21
C ILE A 30 -23.17 12.25 -2.76
N ALA A 31 -23.31 10.94 -2.97
CA ALA A 31 -24.55 10.32 -3.45
C ALA A 31 -25.68 10.48 -2.42
N THR A 32 -25.38 10.29 -1.14
CA THR A 32 -26.31 10.52 -0.02
C THR A 32 -26.77 11.98 0.03
N LEU A 33 -25.85 12.95 -0.12
CA LEU A 33 -26.20 14.38 -0.08
C LEU A 33 -27.07 14.82 -1.26
N LEU A 34 -26.91 14.17 -2.41
CA LEU A 34 -27.71 14.41 -3.61
C LEU A 34 -28.99 13.56 -3.66
N GLU A 35 -29.21 12.70 -2.66
CA GLU A 35 -30.33 11.76 -2.58
C GLU A 35 -30.45 10.87 -3.83
N ILE A 36 -29.32 10.43 -4.38
CA ILE A 36 -29.26 9.53 -5.54
C ILE A 36 -28.50 8.25 -5.22
N ASP A 37 -28.77 7.19 -5.99
CA ASP A 37 -27.97 5.97 -5.91
C ASP A 37 -26.53 6.21 -6.38
N ALA A 38 -25.56 5.58 -5.71
CA ALA A 38 -24.14 5.71 -6.05
C ALA A 38 -23.81 5.27 -7.50
N LYS A 39 -24.59 4.36 -8.10
CA LYS A 39 -24.46 4.01 -9.52
C LYS A 39 -24.90 5.17 -10.42
N THR A 40 -25.98 5.87 -10.06
CA THR A 40 -26.43 7.08 -10.77
C THR A 40 -25.36 8.17 -10.69
N LEU A 41 -24.80 8.42 -9.49
CA LEU A 41 -23.73 9.40 -9.33
C LEU A 41 -22.55 9.09 -10.28
N ARG A 42 -22.05 7.85 -10.25
CA ARG A 42 -20.91 7.43 -11.09
C ARG A 42 -21.21 7.46 -12.58
N LYS A 43 -22.47 7.20 -12.98
CA LYS A 43 -22.88 7.22 -14.39
C LYS A 43 -22.93 8.64 -14.96
N TYR A 44 -23.48 9.59 -14.20
CA TYR A 44 -23.79 10.93 -14.73
C TYR A 44 -22.76 12.00 -14.39
N PHE A 45 -21.96 11.81 -13.33
CA PHE A 45 -21.01 12.81 -12.83
C PHE A 45 -19.55 12.33 -12.84
N ARG A 46 -19.22 11.33 -13.67
CA ARG A 46 -17.87 10.72 -13.68
C ARG A 46 -16.77 11.76 -13.86
N ARG A 47 -16.95 12.67 -14.82
CA ARG A 47 -15.97 13.71 -15.13
C ARG A 47 -15.76 14.65 -13.94
N GLU A 48 -16.83 15.05 -13.27
CA GLU A 48 -16.79 15.95 -12.12
C GLU A 48 -16.10 15.29 -10.92
N LEU A 49 -16.36 14.00 -10.69
CA LEU A 49 -15.70 13.20 -9.65
C LEU A 49 -14.20 13.07 -9.89
N ASP A 50 -13.82 12.69 -11.11
CA ASP A 50 -12.41 12.51 -11.48
C ASP A 50 -11.66 13.85 -11.42
N SER A 51 -12.25 14.92 -11.98
CA SER A 51 -11.65 16.26 -11.98
C SER A 51 -11.52 16.81 -10.56
N GLY A 52 -12.55 16.66 -9.72
CA GLY A 52 -12.50 17.07 -8.32
C GLY A 52 -11.41 16.31 -7.55
N SER A 53 -11.33 14.99 -7.71
CA SER A 53 -10.27 14.21 -7.05
C SER A 53 -8.86 14.65 -7.45
N ILE A 54 -8.65 15.00 -8.72
CA ILE A 54 -7.38 15.56 -9.21
C ILE A 54 -7.11 16.92 -8.55
N GLU A 55 -8.11 17.80 -8.48
CA GLU A 55 -7.98 19.11 -7.84
C GLU A 55 -7.64 19.00 -6.35
N ALA A 56 -8.28 18.07 -5.62
CA ALA A 56 -7.98 17.81 -4.21
C ALA A 56 -6.52 17.39 -4.03
N THR A 57 -6.06 16.45 -4.86
CA THR A 57 -4.68 15.98 -4.86
C THR A 57 -3.70 17.11 -5.19
N ALA A 58 -4.01 17.94 -6.18
CA ALA A 58 -3.19 19.08 -6.59
C ALA A 58 -3.05 20.12 -5.48
N LYS A 59 -4.12 20.44 -4.75
CA LYS A 59 -4.08 21.38 -3.60
C LYS A 59 -3.17 20.86 -2.48
N VAL A 60 -3.29 19.58 -2.13
CA VAL A 60 -2.43 18.96 -1.11
C VAL A 60 -0.97 18.94 -1.59
N ALA A 61 -0.72 18.59 -2.85
CA ALA A 61 0.62 18.60 -3.43
C ALA A 61 1.25 20.00 -3.41
N GLN A 62 0.48 21.05 -3.75
CA GLN A 62 0.93 22.44 -3.68
C GLN A 62 1.29 22.85 -2.26
N SER A 63 0.46 22.50 -1.28
CA SER A 63 0.72 22.79 0.15
C SER A 63 2.00 22.09 0.63
N LEU A 64 2.17 20.80 0.32
CA LEU A 64 3.39 20.06 0.65
C LEU A 64 4.63 20.67 0.00
N PHE A 65 4.54 21.09 -1.26
CA PHE A 65 5.63 21.75 -1.95
C PHE A 65 6.03 23.08 -1.29
N GLN A 66 5.06 23.91 -0.90
CA GLN A 66 5.33 25.16 -0.19
C GLN A 66 5.96 24.91 1.19
N MET A 67 5.47 23.92 1.94
CA MET A 67 6.06 23.54 3.23
C MET A 67 7.51 23.05 3.08
N ALA A 68 7.79 22.25 2.04
CA ALA A 68 9.12 21.73 1.75
C ALA A 68 10.11 22.82 1.32
N THR A 69 9.66 23.82 0.55
CA THR A 69 10.54 24.84 -0.05
C THR A 69 10.67 26.12 0.77
N GLN A 70 9.64 26.51 1.52
CA GLN A 70 9.58 27.79 2.22
C GLN A 70 9.38 27.59 3.74
N GLY A 71 8.55 26.61 4.13
CA GLY A 71 8.15 26.38 5.52
C GLY A 71 9.20 25.73 6.42
N LYS A 72 10.42 25.46 5.91
CA LYS A 72 11.48 24.70 6.60
C LYS A 72 11.00 23.36 7.18
N ASN A 73 9.96 22.75 6.59
CA ASN A 73 9.43 21.47 7.05
C ASN A 73 10.24 20.32 6.43
N VAL A 74 11.17 19.78 7.21
CA VAL A 74 12.06 18.69 6.80
C VAL A 74 11.30 17.42 6.41
N ALA A 75 10.20 17.10 7.10
CA ALA A 75 9.40 15.91 6.77
C ALA A 75 8.76 16.03 5.38
N ALA A 76 8.21 17.20 5.04
CA ALA A 76 7.66 17.45 3.70
C ALA A 76 8.74 17.37 2.61
N ALA A 77 9.94 17.89 2.87
CA ALA A 77 11.08 17.80 1.95
C ALA A 77 11.55 16.35 1.76
N ILE A 78 11.72 15.57 2.84
CA ILE A 78 12.10 14.16 2.77
C ILE A 78 11.04 13.35 2.01
N PHE A 79 9.75 13.57 2.32
CA PHE A 79 8.66 12.94 1.59
C PHE A 79 8.75 13.23 0.10
N TRP A 80 8.96 14.48 -0.31
CA TRP A 80 9.10 14.85 -1.71
C TRP A 80 10.28 14.12 -2.38
N MET A 81 11.45 14.11 -1.74
CA MET A 81 12.63 13.46 -2.30
C MET A 81 12.43 11.97 -2.51
N LYS A 82 11.78 11.29 -1.55
CA LYS A 82 11.48 9.86 -1.63
C LYS A 82 10.36 9.53 -2.63
N ALA A 83 9.19 10.18 -2.47
CA ALA A 83 7.98 9.82 -3.20
C ALA A 83 7.92 10.38 -4.63
N ARG A 84 8.60 11.51 -4.91
CA ARG A 84 8.51 12.20 -6.21
C ARG A 84 9.85 12.37 -6.92
N ALA A 85 10.94 12.63 -6.20
CA ALA A 85 12.28 12.79 -6.81
C ALA A 85 13.04 11.47 -6.99
N GLY A 86 12.45 10.34 -6.57
CA GLY A 86 12.99 9.00 -6.82
C GLY A 86 14.13 8.58 -5.89
N TRP A 87 14.38 9.30 -4.78
CA TRP A 87 15.36 8.88 -3.79
C TRP A 87 14.88 7.61 -3.08
N ARG A 88 15.77 6.63 -2.96
CA ARG A 88 15.52 5.38 -2.26
C ARG A 88 16.65 5.14 -1.29
N GLU A 89 16.33 4.52 -0.16
CA GLU A 89 17.35 4.07 0.78
C GLU A 89 18.11 2.90 0.15
N LYS A 90 19.44 2.91 0.30
CA LYS A 90 20.28 1.77 -0.05
C LYS A 90 20.36 0.88 1.18
N HIS A 91 19.89 -0.35 1.06
CA HIS A 91 20.12 -1.38 2.06
C HIS A 91 21.19 -2.32 1.51
N GLU A 92 22.37 -2.30 2.12
CA GLU A 92 23.35 -3.37 1.93
C GLU A 92 22.93 -4.55 2.80
N VAL A 93 22.41 -5.60 2.16
CA VAL A 93 22.11 -6.86 2.84
C VAL A 93 23.36 -7.73 2.72
N ALA A 94 24.15 -7.77 3.79
CA ALA A 94 25.23 -8.75 3.90
C ALA A 94 24.61 -10.13 4.13
N VAL A 95 24.49 -10.93 3.05
CA VAL A 95 24.11 -12.34 3.17
C VAL A 95 25.28 -13.08 3.81
N THR A 96 25.28 -13.16 5.13
CA THR A 96 26.15 -14.04 5.92
C THR A 96 25.50 -15.42 5.97
N SER A 97 25.29 -16.04 4.80
CA SER A 97 25.18 -17.50 4.77
C SER A 97 26.59 -18.05 4.94
N PRO A 98 26.85 -18.97 5.89
CA PRO A 98 28.08 -19.74 5.87
C PRO A 98 28.23 -20.32 4.47
N SER A 99 29.34 -20.01 3.79
CA SER A 99 29.62 -20.65 2.50
C SER A 99 29.76 -22.14 2.76
N LEU A 100 28.78 -22.94 2.35
CA LEU A 100 28.80 -24.40 2.50
C LEU A 100 29.98 -25.03 1.76
N SER A 101 30.69 -24.27 0.92
CA SER A 101 31.91 -24.68 0.22
C SER A 101 33.18 -24.67 1.09
N HIS A 102 33.14 -24.12 2.31
CA HIS A 102 34.30 -24.00 3.20
C HIS A 102 34.08 -24.58 4.60
N ILE A 103 32.91 -25.17 4.84
CA ILE A 103 32.69 -25.94 6.07
C ILE A 103 33.34 -27.30 5.88
N SER A 104 34.09 -27.77 6.87
CA SER A 104 34.56 -29.15 6.84
C SER A 104 33.36 -30.10 6.93
N ASP A 105 33.50 -31.34 6.45
CA ASP A 105 32.42 -32.34 6.60
C ASP A 105 32.02 -32.54 8.07
N ALA A 106 32.96 -32.33 9.01
CA ALA A 106 32.69 -32.38 10.45
C ALA A 106 31.82 -31.22 10.94
N ASP A 107 32.05 -30.01 10.42
CA ASP A 107 31.26 -28.83 10.76
C ASP A 107 29.87 -28.89 10.11
N LEU A 108 29.78 -29.42 8.89
CA LEU A 108 28.50 -29.66 8.22
C LEU A 108 27.66 -30.70 8.98
N ASN A 109 28.27 -31.81 9.41
CA ASN A 109 27.59 -32.80 10.23
C ASN A 109 27.09 -32.22 11.55
N SER A 110 27.86 -31.33 12.18
CA SER A 110 27.45 -30.68 13.42
C SER A 110 26.23 -29.77 13.21
N LEU A 111 26.23 -28.98 12.13
CA LEU A 111 25.09 -28.13 11.75
C LEU A 111 23.84 -28.95 11.40
N ILE A 112 24.01 -30.06 10.68
CA ILE A 112 22.92 -30.97 10.34
C ILE A 112 22.34 -31.59 11.60
N VAL A 113 23.17 -32.02 12.56
CA VAL A 113 22.71 -32.59 13.83
C VAL A 113 21.97 -31.54 14.66
N GLU A 114 22.48 -30.31 14.75
CA GLU A 114 21.79 -29.22 15.45
C GLU A 114 20.41 -28.91 14.87
N GLU A 115 20.27 -28.86 13.54
CA GLU A 115 18.97 -28.65 12.89
C GLU A 115 18.06 -29.88 12.99
N LEU A 116 18.60 -31.10 12.88
CA LEU A 116 17.82 -32.34 13.05
C LEU A 116 17.28 -32.48 14.48
N ILE A 117 17.99 -32.03 15.50
CA ILE A 117 17.50 -32.02 16.90
C ILE A 117 16.32 -31.05 17.05
N LYS A 118 16.31 -29.92 16.33
CA LYS A 118 15.18 -28.98 16.34
C LYS A 118 13.95 -29.54 15.64
N VAL A 119 14.14 -30.32 14.57
CA VAL A 119 13.05 -30.89 13.75
C VAL A 119 12.55 -32.23 14.29
N VAL A 120 13.43 -33.05 14.88
CA VAL A 120 13.12 -34.37 15.43
C VAL A 120 13.90 -34.60 16.74
N PRO A 121 13.36 -34.13 17.89
CA PRO A 121 14.09 -34.09 19.17
C PRO A 121 14.57 -35.44 19.72
N ASN A 122 13.99 -36.57 19.27
CA ASN A 122 14.17 -37.90 19.86
C ASN A 122 14.89 -38.91 18.95
N LEU A 123 15.61 -38.49 17.91
CA LEU A 123 16.28 -39.42 16.97
C LEU A 123 17.47 -40.19 17.56
N VAL A 124 18.08 -39.70 18.64
CA VAL A 124 19.33 -40.26 19.18
C VAL A 124 19.13 -41.56 19.99
N GLU A 125 17.90 -41.90 20.38
CA GLU A 125 17.65 -43.00 21.33
C GLU A 125 17.38 -44.39 20.73
N ARG A 126 17.37 -44.55 19.40
CA ARG A 126 17.18 -45.89 18.81
C ARG A 126 18.48 -46.70 18.82
N LYS A 127 18.74 -47.38 19.94
CA LYS A 127 19.76 -48.44 20.06
C LYS A 127 19.45 -49.57 19.05
N PRO A 128 20.44 -50.17 18.37
CA PRO A 128 20.18 -51.26 17.44
C PRO A 128 19.62 -52.47 18.21
N GLU A 129 18.40 -52.88 17.87
CA GLU A 129 17.86 -54.19 18.25
C GLU A 129 18.76 -55.26 17.64
N THR A 130 19.51 -55.94 18.49
CA THR A 130 20.24 -57.17 18.15
C THR A 130 19.21 -58.23 17.76
N ALA A 131 19.04 -58.45 16.46
CA ALA A 131 18.37 -59.63 15.94
C ALA A 131 19.21 -60.86 16.26
N SER A 132 18.58 -61.84 16.92
CA SER A 132 19.14 -63.17 17.23
C SER A 132 19.37 -64.01 15.98
#